data_AF-A0A7L4TS56-F1
#
_entry.id   AF-A0A7L4TS56-F1
#
_cell.length_a   1.000
_cell.length_b   1.000
_cell.length_c   1.000
_cell.angle_alpha   90.00
_cell.angle_beta   90.00
_cell.angle_gamma   90.00
#
_symmetry.space_group_name_H-M   'P 1'
#
loop_
_entity.id
_entity.type
_entity.pdbx_description
1 polymer ?
#
loop_
_entity_poly.entity_id
_entity_poly.type
_entity_poly.pdbx_seq_one_letter_code
_entity_poly.pdbx_strand_id
1 'polypeptide(L)'
;MSRTKFLLRTSAIYALIGTFMGSHMAGAGSMMLRAIHAHILVVGWLSLFAFAIFYRVYPIPKQSKLAAAQVWTAFIGAFGLTAGMYIYY
;
A
#
# COMPACT_ATOMS: atom_id res chain seq x y z
N MET A 1 -15.94 10.56 -0.06
CA MET A 1 -15.01 9.45 0.31
C MET A 1 -14.30 9.77 1.63
N SER A 2 -14.23 8.84 2.57
CA SER A 2 -13.41 9.02 3.78
C SER A 2 -11.97 8.61 3.48
N ARG A 3 -11.06 9.58 3.36
CA ARG A 3 -9.63 9.40 3.05
C ARG A 3 -8.97 8.34 3.96
N THR A 4 -9.15 8.48 5.27
CA THR A 4 -8.67 7.53 6.28
C THR A 4 -9.19 6.11 6.05
N LYS A 5 -10.51 5.93 5.88
CA LYS A 5 -11.09 4.60 5.69
C LYS A 5 -10.60 3.92 4.42
N PHE A 6 -10.45 4.69 3.34
CA PHE A 6 -9.92 4.17 2.09
C PHE A 6 -8.48 3.70 2.24
N LEU A 7 -7.59 4.58 2.70
CA LEU A 7 -6.17 4.25 2.90
C LEU A 7 -5.99 3.04 3.82
N LEU A 8 -6.76 2.97 4.92
CA LEU A 8 -6.71 1.85 5.87
C LEU A 8 -7.17 0.53 5.23
N ARG A 9 -8.29 0.54 4.49
CA ARG A 9 -8.79 -0.66 3.80
C ARG A 9 -7.80 -1.15 2.75
N THR A 10 -7.26 -0.23 1.94
CA THR A 10 -6.25 -0.55 0.95
C THR A 10 -4.99 -1.11 1.60
N SER A 11 -4.48 -0.45 2.65
CA SER A 11 -3.34 -0.92 3.43
C SER A 11 -3.54 -2.35 3.95
N ALA A 12 -4.70 -2.68 4.50
CA ALA A 12 -5.01 -4.02 4.99
C ALA A 12 -5.01 -5.08 3.88
N ILE A 13 -5.48 -4.73 2.68
CA ILE A 13 -5.42 -5.63 1.51
C ILE A 13 -3.96 -5.89 1.11
N TYR A 14 -3.14 -4.83 1.04
CA TYR A 14 -1.71 -4.98 0.72
C TYR A 14 -0.95 -5.77 1.78
N ALA A 15 -1.34 -5.63 3.05
CA ALA A 15 -0.79 -6.42 4.15
C ALA A 15 -1.06 -7.91 3.94
N LEU A 16 -2.33 -8.25 3.66
CA LEU A 16 -2.75 -9.63 3.44
C LEU A 16 -1.99 -10.27 2.27
N ILE A 17 -1.94 -9.58 1.12
CA ILE A 17 -1.22 -10.06 -0.06
C ILE A 17 0.28 -10.19 0.23
N GLY A 18 0.87 -9.18 0.86
CA GLY A 18 2.30 -9.16 1.21
C GLY A 18 2.70 -10.30 2.14
N THR A 19 1.94 -10.52 3.21
CA THR A 19 2.17 -11.63 4.15
C THR A 19 2.03 -12.97 3.45
N PHE A 20 0.98 -13.17 2.63
CA PHE A 20 0.80 -14.41 1.89
C PHE A 20 1.99 -14.71 0.95
N MET A 21 2.45 -13.72 0.18
CA MET A 21 3.64 -13.89 -0.67
C MET A 21 4.89 -14.23 0.15
N GLY A 22 5.07 -13.59 1.32
CA GLY A 22 6.19 -13.89 2.22
C GLY A 22 6.18 -15.34 2.70
N SER A 23 5.01 -15.81 3.15
CA SER A 23 4.81 -17.21 3.55
C SER A 23 5.05 -18.17 2.39
N HIS A 24 4.57 -17.85 1.19
CA HIS A 24 4.79 -18.66 0.01
C HIS A 24 6.28 -18.77 -0.36
N MET A 25 7.01 -17.65 -0.38
CA MET A 25 8.45 -17.64 -0.65
C MET A 25 9.24 -18.46 0.38
N ALA A 26 8.89 -18.33 1.66
CA ALA A 26 9.50 -19.10 2.73
C ALA A 26 9.25 -20.61 2.58
N GLY A 27 8.01 -21.00 2.27
CA GLY A 27 7.65 -22.40 2.04
C GLY A 27 8.23 -23.01 0.76
N ALA A 28 8.37 -22.22 -0.30
CA ALA A 28 8.92 -22.67 -1.57
C ALA A 28 10.45 -22.68 -1.61
N GLY A 29 11.13 -22.06 -0.64
CA GLY A 29 12.59 -21.89 -0.65
C GLY A 29 13.11 -20.99 -1.79
N SER A 30 12.21 -20.27 -2.47
CA SER A 30 12.53 -19.41 -3.61
C SER A 30 12.25 -17.96 -3.27
N MET A 31 13.26 -17.11 -3.46
CA MET A 31 13.18 -15.67 -3.23
C MET A 31 12.87 -14.88 -4.50
N MET A 32 12.26 -15.52 -5.51
CA MET A 32 11.97 -14.89 -6.79
C MET A 32 11.07 -13.66 -6.66
N LEU A 33 10.07 -13.72 -5.76
CA LEU A 33 9.12 -12.62 -5.54
C LEU A 33 9.58 -11.59 -4.48
N ARG A 34 10.85 -11.65 -4.04
CA ARG A 34 11.34 -10.82 -2.92
C ARG A 34 11.14 -9.33 -3.13
N ALA A 35 11.32 -8.86 -4.36
CA ALA A 35 11.17 -7.45 -4.70
C ALA A 35 9.73 -7.00 -4.53
N ILE A 36 8.78 -7.77 -5.07
CA ILE A 36 7.34 -7.48 -4.96
C ILE A 36 6.90 -7.55 -3.49
N HIS A 37 7.35 -8.58 -2.75
CA HIS A 37 7.06 -8.73 -1.33
C HIS A 37 7.54 -7.57 -0.47
N ALA A 38 8.77 -7.11 -0.66
CA ALA A 38 9.30 -5.98 0.10
C ALA A 38 8.49 -4.70 -0.16
N HIS A 39 8.20 -4.40 -1.43
CA HIS A 39 7.54 -3.15 -1.79
C HIS A 39 6.04 -3.16 -1.48
N ILE A 40 5.35 -4.30 -1.59
CA ILE A 40 3.93 -4.37 -1.24
C ILE A 40 3.72 -4.16 0.27
N LEU A 41 4.62 -4.66 1.13
CA LEU A 41 4.52 -4.45 2.57
C LEU A 41 4.97 -3.05 3.00
N VAL A 42 6.05 -2.51 2.44
CA VAL A 42 6.56 -1.18 2.85
C VAL A 42 5.79 -0.03 2.20
N VAL A 43 5.70 -0.03 0.86
CA VAL A 43 5.06 1.06 0.10
C VAL A 43 3.54 0.93 0.11
N GLY A 44 3.05 -0.31 0.05
CA GLY A 44 1.62 -0.58 0.09
C GLY A 44 1.03 -0.60 1.49
N TRP A 45 1.40 -1.57 2.32
CA TRP A 45 0.81 -1.70 3.66
C TRP A 45 1.25 -0.55 4.58
N LEU A 46 2.55 -0.45 4.89
CA LEU A 46 3.05 0.44 5.95
C LEU A 46 2.84 1.92 5.63
N SER A 47 3.19 2.37 4.42
CA SER A 47 3.03 3.77 4.03
C SER A 47 1.55 4.20 3.98
N LEU A 48 0.66 3.40 3.36
CA LEU A 48 -0.76 3.74 3.30
C LEU A 48 -1.42 3.69 4.69
N PHE A 49 -0.97 2.79 5.58
CA PHE A 49 -1.37 2.79 6.98
C PHE A 49 -0.96 4.09 7.67
N ALA A 50 0.30 4.49 7.55
CA ALA A 50 0.82 5.72 8.14
C ALA A 50 0.04 6.95 7.64
N PHE A 51 -0.29 7.02 6.35
CA PHE A 51 -1.13 8.10 5.82
C PHE A 51 -2.57 8.07 6.35
N ALA A 52 -3.16 6.88 6.54
CA ALA A 52 -4.47 6.75 7.17
C ALA A 52 -4.47 7.33 8.59
N ILE A 53 -3.43 7.00 9.38
CA ILE A 53 -3.23 7.54 10.72
C ILE A 53 -2.99 9.05 10.68
N PHE A 54 -2.15 9.54 9.76
CA PHE A 54 -1.92 10.97 9.57
C PHE A 54 -3.24 11.74 9.38
N TYR A 55 -4.09 11.31 8.44
CA TYR A 55 -5.38 11.96 8.21
C TYR A 55 -6.42 11.72 9.32
N ARG A 56 -6.16 10.78 10.24
CA ARG A 56 -6.99 10.56 11.42
C ARG A 56 -6.61 11.50 12.57
N VAL A 57 -5.31 11.74 12.76
CA VAL A 57 -4.76 12.54 13.85
C VAL A 57 -4.78 14.03 13.54
N TYR A 58 -4.46 14.42 12.29
CA TYR A 58 -4.42 15.82 11.90
C TYR A 58 -5.75 16.27 11.27
N PRO A 59 -6.35 17.38 11.76
CA PRO A 59 -7.61 17.90 11.24
C PRO A 59 -7.40 18.60 9.89
N ILE A 60 -7.49 17.83 8.80
CA ILE A 60 -7.39 18.37 7.44
C ILE A 60 -8.80 18.58 6.84
N PRO A 61 -9.11 19.76 6.27
CA PRO A 61 -10.40 20.03 5.63
C PRO A 61 -10.81 18.94 4.65
N LYS A 62 -12.08 18.53 4.68
CA LYS A 62 -12.60 17.46 3.80
C LYS A 62 -12.48 17.82 2.32
N GLN A 63 -12.53 19.11 2.00
CA GLN A 63 -12.50 19.69 0.66
C GLN A 63 -11.07 20.00 0.19
N SER A 64 -10.03 19.68 0.98
CA SER A 64 -8.64 19.92 0.58
C SER A 64 -8.28 19.12 -0.68
N LYS A 65 -8.07 19.85 -1.78
CA LYS A 65 -7.67 19.29 -3.08
C LYS A 65 -6.29 18.61 -3.00
N LEU A 66 -5.36 19.20 -2.25
CA LEU A 66 -4.01 18.64 -2.05
C LEU A 66 -4.07 17.29 -1.32
N ALA A 67 -4.91 17.18 -0.28
CA ALA A 67 -5.08 15.91 0.43
C ALA A 67 -5.75 14.84 -0.43
N ALA A 68 -6.70 15.23 -1.30
CA ALA A 68 -7.28 14.29 -2.26
C ALA A 68 -6.23 13.82 -3.29
N ALA A 69 -5.43 14.75 -3.83
CA ALA A 69 -4.35 14.44 -4.76
C ALA A 69 -3.34 13.46 -4.13
N GLN A 70 -2.88 13.73 -2.90
CA GLN A 70 -1.95 12.85 -2.18
C GLN A 70 -2.50 11.44 -2.02
N VAL A 71 -3.77 11.27 -1.64
CA VAL A 71 -4.38 9.94 -1.45
C VAL A 71 -4.40 9.16 -2.76
N TRP A 72 -4.77 9.82 -3.85
CA TRP A 72 -4.84 9.17 -5.17
C TRP A 72 -3.46 8.85 -5.73
N THR A 73 -2.50 9.76 -5.63
CA THR A 73 -1.13 9.50 -6.09
C THR A 73 -0.46 8.43 -5.26
N ALA A 74 -0.69 8.39 -3.93
CA ALA A 74 -0.20 7.32 -3.08
C ALA A 74 -0.78 5.95 -3.47
N PHE A 75 -2.09 5.89 -3.73
CA PHE A 75 -2.73 4.64 -4.16
C PHE A 75 -2.25 4.18 -5.53
N ILE A 76 -2.27 5.06 -6.54
CA ILE A 76 -1.84 4.75 -7.90
C ILE A 76 -0.35 4.41 -7.92
N GLY A 77 0.48 5.10 -7.14
CA GLY A 77 1.91 4.82 -7.02
C GLY A 77 2.18 3.46 -6.38
N ALA A 78 1.51 3.13 -5.26
CA ALA A 78 1.66 1.82 -4.61
C ALA A 78 1.20 0.68 -5.52
N PHE A 79 0.06 0.86 -6.20
CA PHE A 79 -0.46 -0.12 -7.15
C PHE A 79 0.44 -0.27 -8.37
N GLY A 80 0.77 0.84 -9.03
CA GLY A 80 1.58 0.86 -10.24
C GLY A 80 2.99 0.31 -10.02
N LEU A 81 3.63 0.62 -8.88
CA LEU A 81 4.93 0.05 -8.53
C LEU A 81 4.85 -1.48 -8.39
N THR A 82 3.90 -1.97 -7.60
CA THR A 82 3.80 -3.42 -7.31
C THR A 82 3.30 -4.23 -8.51
N ALA A 83 2.31 -3.72 -9.24
CA ALA A 83 1.82 -4.33 -10.47
C ALA A 83 2.86 -4.26 -11.60
N GLY A 84 3.58 -3.14 -11.73
CA GLY A 84 4.64 -2.98 -12.71
C GLY A 84 5.80 -3.95 -12.47
N MET A 85 6.19 -4.14 -11.21
CA MET A 85 7.16 -5.19 -10.85
C MET A 85 6.65 -6.58 -11.22
N TYR A 86 5.38 -6.89 -10.96
CA TYR A 86 4.80 -8.19 -11.31
C TYR A 86 4.78 -8.44 -12.82
N ILE A 87 4.45 -7.44 -13.63
CA ILE A 87 4.42 -7.54 -15.11
C ILE A 87 5.83 -7.67 -15.71
N TYR A 88 6.84 -7.11 -15.05
CA TYR A 88 8.22 -7.19 -15.51
C TYR A 88 8.83 -8.59 -15.34
N TYR A 89 8.31 -9.39 -14.40
CA TYR A 89 8.66 -10.80 -14.24
C TYR A 89 7.96 -11.68 -15.29
#